data_AF-A0A327JHH8-F1
#
_entry.id   AF-A0A327JHH8-F1
#
_cell.length_a   1.000
_cell.length_b   1.000
_cell.length_c   1.000
_cell.angle_alpha   90.00
_cell.angle_beta   90.00
_cell.angle_gamma   90.00
#
_symmetry.space_group_name_H-M   'P 1'
#
loop_
_entity.id
_entity.type
_entity.pdbx_description
1 polymer ?
#
loop_
_entity_poly.entity_id
_entity_poly.type
_entity_poly.pdbx_seq_one_letter_code
_entity_poly.pdbx_strand_id
1 'polypeptide(L)'
;MKSGELEPGDKLDSVQALADSFQVSRSAVREALSALKAMGMVEMKQGEGTYVKRFEPEQISIPLSAALLMKKKDVAELLEVRKILE
;
A
#
# COMPACT_ATOMS: atom_id res chain seq x y z
N MET A 1 -18.58 8.45 -7.05
CA MET A 1 -17.13 8.64 -6.82
C MET A 1 -16.99 9.67 -5.71
N LYS A 2 -16.37 9.33 -4.57
CA LYS A 2 -15.66 10.38 -3.82
C LYS A 2 -14.56 10.87 -4.76
N SER A 3 -14.87 11.87 -5.58
CA SER A 3 -13.88 12.70 -6.27
C SER A 3 -13.25 13.57 -5.19
N GLY A 4 -12.34 12.96 -4.44
CA GLY A 4 -11.63 13.59 -3.34
C GLY A 4 -10.32 12.86 -3.19
N GLU A 5 -9.27 13.61 -2.97
CA GLU A 5 -7.99 13.08 -2.51
C GLU A 5 -8.29 12.18 -1.29
N LEU A 6 -8.04 10.87 -1.45
CA LEU A 6 -8.31 9.91 -0.38
C LEU A 6 -7.26 10.10 0.71
N GLU A 7 -7.71 10.26 1.95
CA GLU A 7 -6.81 10.39 3.08
C GLU A 7 -6.56 9.02 3.75
N PRO A 8 -5.41 8.83 4.40
CA PRO A 8 -5.21 7.68 5.29
C PRO A 8 -6.36 7.51 6.29
N GLY A 9 -6.93 6.31 6.34
CA GLY A 9 -8.11 5.98 7.14
C GLY A 9 -9.43 6.03 6.37
N ASP A 10 -9.46 6.60 5.17
CA ASP A 10 -10.67 6.60 4.34
C ASP A 10 -11.08 5.19 3.95
N LYS A 11 -12.38 4.92 4.00
CA LYS A 11 -12.98 3.68 3.50
C LYS A 11 -13.19 3.79 2.00
N LEU A 12 -12.67 2.82 1.25
CA LEU A 12 -12.94 2.67 -0.17
C LEU A 12 -14.36 2.17 -0.41
N ASP A 13 -14.90 2.52 -1.58
CA ASP A 13 -16.17 1.99 -2.07
C ASP A 13 -16.11 0.45 -2.17
N SER A 14 -17.28 -0.19 -2.12
CA SER A 14 -17.35 -1.65 -2.22
C SER A 14 -16.80 -2.15 -3.56
N VAL A 15 -16.34 -3.40 -3.61
CA VAL A 15 -15.88 -4.05 -4.86
C VAL A 15 -16.91 -3.92 -5.99
N GLN A 16 -18.20 -4.02 -5.66
CA GLN A 16 -19.29 -3.85 -6.62
C GLN A 16 -19.31 -2.41 -7.16
N ALA A 17 -19.37 -1.42 -6.28
CA ALA A 17 -19.42 -0.01 -6.67
C ALA A 17 -18.16 0.43 -7.45
N LEU A 18 -16.97 -0.06 -7.05
CA LEU A 18 -15.73 0.18 -7.77
C LEU A 18 -15.76 -0.45 -9.17
N ALA A 19 -16.21 -1.70 -9.28
CA ALA A 19 -16.34 -2.39 -10.58
C ALA A 19 -17.28 -1.64 -11.52
N ASP A 20 -18.43 -1.17 -11.01
CA ASP A 20 -19.40 -0.40 -11.78
C ASP A 20 -18.82 0.97 -12.19
N SER A 21 -18.11 1.65 -11.28
CA SER A 21 -17.52 2.97 -11.55
C SER A 21 -16.36 2.95 -12.54
N PHE A 22 -15.53 1.89 -12.50
CA PHE A 22 -14.38 1.71 -13.39
C PHE A 22 -14.72 0.90 -14.64
N GLN A 23 -15.96 0.40 -14.76
CA GLN A 23 -16.43 -0.43 -15.88
C GLN A 23 -15.55 -1.67 -16.12
N VAL A 24 -15.15 -2.33 -15.03
CA VAL A 24 -14.33 -3.55 -15.05
C VAL A 24 -15.02 -4.68 -14.29
N SER A 25 -14.49 -5.90 -14.43
CA SER A 25 -15.01 -7.04 -13.67
C SER A 25 -14.69 -6.91 -12.17
N ARG A 26 -15.54 -7.53 -11.34
CA ARG A 26 -15.29 -7.65 -9.89
C ARG A 26 -13.99 -8.39 -9.56
N SER A 27 -13.56 -9.31 -10.41
CA SER A 27 -12.28 -10.02 -10.25
C SER A 27 -11.10 -9.08 -10.46
N ALA A 28 -11.13 -8.22 -11.48
CA ALA A 28 -10.08 -7.23 -11.72
C ALA A 28 -9.94 -6.25 -10.55
N VAL A 29 -11.06 -5.78 -9.98
CA VAL A 29 -11.03 -4.94 -8.76
C VAL A 29 -10.41 -5.69 -7.58
N ARG A 30 -10.76 -6.97 -7.37
CA ARG A 30 -10.18 -7.78 -6.28
C ARG A 30 -8.68 -7.99 -6.45
N GLU A 31 -8.20 -8.19 -7.68
CA GLU A 31 -6.76 -8.28 -7.97
C GLU A 31 -6.06 -6.96 -7.68
N ALA A 32 -6.61 -5.84 -8.15
CA ALA A 32 -6.06 -4.51 -7.89
C ALA A 32 -5.98 -4.21 -6.38
N LEU A 33 -7.05 -4.46 -5.62
CA LEU A 33 -7.06 -4.31 -4.16
C LEU A 33 -6.07 -5.26 -3.47
N SER A 34 -5.87 -6.46 -4.00
CA SER A 34 -4.87 -7.40 -3.46
C SER A 34 -3.45 -6.92 -3.70
N ALA A 35 -3.15 -6.37 -4.89
CA ALA A 35 -1.87 -5.76 -5.20
C ALA A 35 -1.61 -4.52 -4.34
N LEU A 36 -2.61 -3.64 -4.18
CA LEU A 36 -2.51 -2.46 -3.31
C LEU A 36 -2.27 -2.85 -1.84
N LYS A 37 -2.92 -3.92 -1.36
CA LYS A 37 -2.66 -4.47 -0.02
C LYS A 37 -1.22 -4.98 0.09
N ALA A 38 -0.72 -5.70 -0.92
CA ALA A 38 0.66 -6.20 -0.93
C ALA A 38 1.69 -5.06 -0.94
N MET A 39 1.38 -3.94 -1.59
CA MET A 39 2.19 -2.71 -1.55
C MET A 39 2.04 -1.91 -0.25
N GLY A 40 1.17 -2.34 0.67
CA GLY A 40 0.93 -1.64 1.92
C GLY A 40 0.15 -0.32 1.77
N MET A 41 -0.54 -0.10 0.66
CA MET A 41 -1.32 1.12 0.41
C MET A 41 -2.72 1.07 1.02
N VAL A 42 -3.27 -0.13 1.21
CA VAL A 42 -4.60 -0.33 1.79
C VAL A 42 -4.61 -1.49 2.78
N GLU A 43 -5.56 -1.47 3.70
CA GLU A 43 -5.85 -2.59 4.59
C GLU A 43 -7.27 -3.13 4.35
N MET A 44 -7.42 -4.46 4.35
CA MET A 44 -8.73 -5.12 4.28
C MET A 44 -9.12 -5.62 5.67
N LYS A 45 -10.22 -5.11 6.20
CA LYS A 45 -10.83 -5.55 7.47
C LYS A 45 -12.04 -6.44 7.16
N GLN A 46 -11.99 -7.69 7.60
CA GLN A 46 -13.03 -8.67 7.30
C GLN A 46 -14.38 -8.19 7.83
N GLY A 47 -15.40 -8.18 6.96
CA GLY A 47 -16.75 -7.69 7.30
C GLY A 47 -16.90 -6.17 7.33
N GLU A 48 -15.81 -5.41 7.40
CA GLU A 48 -15.84 -3.96 7.50
C GLU A 48 -15.57 -3.26 6.16
N GLY A 49 -14.61 -3.74 5.36
CA GLY A 49 -14.29 -3.14 4.05
C GLY A 49 -12.79 -2.94 3.84
N THR A 50 -12.45 -2.10 2.87
CA THR A 50 -11.06 -1.74 2.54
C THR A 50 -10.81 -0.29 2.92
N TYR A 51 -9.69 -0.01 3.55
CA TYR A 51 -9.33 1.32 4.03
C TYR A 51 -7.95 1.74 3.49
N VAL A 52 -7.79 3.03 3.21
CA VAL A 52 -6.50 3.61 2.82
C VAL A 52 -5.56 3.59 4.01
N LYS A 53 -4.35 3.05 3.81
CA LYS A 53 -3.36 2.96 4.87
C LYS A 53 -2.51 4.23 4.91
N ARG A 54 -2.10 4.64 6.11
CA ARG A 54 -1.06 5.65 6.27
C ARG A 54 0.27 5.05 5.79
N PHE A 55 0.96 5.79 4.93
CA PHE A 55 2.36 5.51 4.63
C PHE A 55 3.19 5.96 5.82
N GLU A 56 3.82 5.01 6.50
CA GLU A 56 4.75 5.23 7.60
C GLU A 56 6.13 4.73 7.13
N PRO A 57 7.14 5.61 6.99
CA PRO A 57 8.49 5.22 6.58
C PRO A 57 9.08 4.09 7.43
N GLU A 58 8.67 4.00 8.69
CA GLU A 58 9.08 2.98 9.66
C GLU A 58 8.60 1.57 9.29
N GLN A 59 7.58 1.47 8.42
CA GLN A 59 7.03 0.20 7.93
C GLN A 59 7.71 -0.29 6.65
N ILE A 60 8.65 0.48 6.08
CA ILE A 60 9.49 0.03 4.97
C ILE A 60 10.43 -1.05 5.51
N SER A 61 10.13 -2.31 5.17
CA SER A 61 10.97 -3.44 5.52
C SER A 61 11.79 -3.88 4.30
N ILE A 62 13.07 -4.15 4.55
CA ILE A 62 13.94 -4.77 3.55
C ILE A 62 13.79 -6.29 3.72
N PRO A 63 13.47 -7.05 2.66
CA PRO A 63 13.46 -8.50 2.72
C PRO A 63 14.80 -9.02 3.25
N LEU A 64 14.78 -10.01 4.17
CA LEU A 64 16.00 -10.55 4.76
C LEU A 64 17.00 -11.05 3.70
N SER A 65 16.50 -11.64 2.61
CA SER A 65 17.32 -12.06 1.48
C SER A 65 18.08 -10.92 0.81
N ALA A 66 17.45 -9.75 0.65
CA ALA A 66 18.10 -8.57 0.13
C ALA A 66 19.11 -8.02 1.15
N ALA A 67 18.73 -7.96 2.43
CA ALA A 67 19.60 -7.48 3.50
C ALA A 67 20.89 -8.31 3.63
N LEU A 68 20.82 -9.63 3.45
CA LEU A 68 21.98 -10.53 3.50
C LEU A 68 22.99 -10.31 2.37
N LEU A 69 22.56 -9.73 1.25
CA LEU A 69 23.42 -9.42 0.10
C LEU A 69 24.03 -8.01 0.16
N MET A 70 23.62 -7.18 1.12
CA MET A 70 24.07 -5.80 1.25
C MET A 70 25.51 -5.73 1.81
N LYS A 71 26.31 -4.86 1.19
CA LYS A 71 27.62 -4.45 1.69
C LYS A 71 27.46 -3.30 2.68
N LYS A 72 28.52 -3.07 3.48
CA LYS A 72 28.57 -1.96 4.46
C LYS A 72 28.26 -0.59 3.83
N LYS A 73 28.66 -0.37 2.57
CA LYS A 73 28.38 0.86 1.83
C LYS A 73 26.88 1.03 1.55
N ASP A 74 26.22 -0.03 1.10
CA ASP A 74 24.78 -0.03 0.80
C ASP A 74 23.95 0.31 2.05
N VAL A 75 24.39 -0.18 3.22
CA VAL A 75 23.77 0.16 4.51
C VAL A 75 23.97 1.64 4.87
N ALA A 76 25.16 2.19 4.63
CA ALA A 76 25.44 3.60 4.91
C ALA A 76 24.60 4.54 4.03
N GLU A 77 24.51 4.25 2.72
CA GLU A 77 23.68 5.01 1.78
C GLU A 77 22.19 4.94 2.17
N LEU A 78 21.70 3.77 2.60
CA LEU A 78 20.33 3.64 3.07
C LEU A 78 20.04 4.46 4.34
N LEU A 79 20.99 4.52 5.28
CA LEU A 79 20.86 5.36 6.47
C LEU A 79 20.84 6.86 6.14
N GLU A 80 21.51 7.29 5.06
CA GLU A 80 21.40 8.66 4.56
C GLU A 80 20.02 8.95 3.99
N VAL A 81 19.45 8.05 3.19
CA VAL A 81 18.08 8.18 2.67
C VAL A 81 17.08 8.28 3.82
N ARG A 82 17.24 7.46 4.87
CA ARG A 82 16.37 7.51 6.06
C ARG A 82 16.36 8.91 6.71
N LYS A 83 17.51 9.56 6.84
CA LYS A 83 17.61 10.92 7.40
C LYS A 83 16.94 12.01 6.56
N ILE A 84 16.65 11.73 5.29
CA ILE A 84 15.93 12.66 4.39
C ILE A 84 14.41 12.48 4.52
N LEU A 85 13.97 11.27 4.87
CA LEU A 85 12.54 10.93 5.01
C LEU A 85 11.99 11.19 6.41
N GLU A 86 12.84 11.17 7.44
CA GLU A 86 12.56 11.64 8.81
C GLU A 86 12.67 13.17 8.92
#